data_AF-A0A7W1DRV6-F1
#
_entry.id   AF-A0A7W1DRV6-F1
#
_cell.length_a   1.000
_cell.length_b   1.000
_cell.length_c   1.000
_cell.angle_alpha   90.00
_cell.angle_beta   90.00
_cell.angle_gamma   90.00
#
_symmetry.space_group_name_H-M   'P 1'
#
loop_
_entity.id
_entity.type
_entity.pdbx_description
1 polymer ?
#
loop_
_entity_poly.entity_id
_entity_poly.type
_entity_poly.pdbx_seq_one_letter_code
_entity_poly.pdbx_strand_id
1 'polypeptide(L)' 'IIFDINSAKADAVNTVAALKADPELQGIPTTGFVSHVDTRMIMAAREAGMDDVMARSAFAANLPEILTAAGGPR' A
#
# COMPACT_ATOMS: atom_id res chain seq x y z
N ILE A 1 -5.90 -3.62 2.00
CA ILE A 1 -4.71 -4.18 2.68
C ILE A 1 -3.72 -3.04 2.89
N ILE A 2 -3.16 -2.93 4.09
CA ILE A 2 -2.18 -1.87 4.44
C ILE A 2 -0.80 -2.53 4.57
N PHE A 3 0.21 -1.94 3.94
CA PHE A 3 1.59 -2.43 3.92
C PHE A 3 2.56 -1.45 4.56
N ASP A 4 3.43 -1.95 5.44
CA ASP A 4 4.70 -1.29 5.75
C ASP A 4 5.71 -1.71 4.68
N ILE A 5 6.02 -0.81 3.75
CA ILE A 5 6.92 -1.11 2.61
C ILE A 5 8.35 -1.35 3.10
N ASN A 6 8.74 -0.82 4.26
CA ASN A 6 10.08 -0.99 4.82
C ASN A 6 10.20 -2.24 5.70
N SER A 7 9.14 -3.01 5.88
CA SER A 7 9.16 -4.21 6.72
C SER A 7 10.06 -5.29 6.10
N ALA A 8 11.13 -5.66 6.80
CA ALA A 8 11.97 -6.79 6.39
C ALA A 8 11.27 -8.16 6.55
N LYS A 9 10.07 -8.20 7.16
CA LYS A 9 9.32 -9.44 7.41
C LYS A 9 8.43 -9.83 6.24
N ALA A 10 8.12 -8.90 5.34
CA ALA A 10 7.22 -9.13 4.23
C ALA A 10 7.68 -8.31 3.02
N ASP A 11 7.72 -8.95 1.85
CA ASP A 11 8.00 -8.24 0.60
C ASP A 11 6.71 -7.61 0.08
N ALA A 12 6.45 -6.38 0.49
CA ALA A 12 5.23 -5.66 0.15
C ALA A 12 5.07 -5.48 -1.37
N VAL A 13 6.16 -5.20 -2.09
CA VAL A 13 6.14 -4.93 -3.53
C VAL A 13 5.74 -6.20 -4.28
N ASN A 14 6.41 -7.32 -4.01
CA ASN A 14 6.07 -8.59 -4.66
C ASN A 14 4.70 -9.12 -4.25
N THR A 15 4.27 -8.86 -3.00
CA THR A 15 2.92 -9.23 -2.55
C THR A 15 1.85 -8.47 -3.32
N VAL A 16 2.02 -7.17 -3.51
CA VAL A 16 1.07 -6.38 -4.31
C VAL A 16 1.07 -6.82 -5.78
N ALA A 17 2.24 -7.06 -6.37
CA ALA A 17 2.32 -7.57 -7.73
C ALA A 17 1.54 -8.90 -7.90
N ALA A 18 1.66 -9.81 -6.92
CA ALA A 18 0.89 -11.06 -6.92
C ALA A 18 -0.62 -10.83 -6.76
N LEU A 19 -1.04 -9.92 -5.87
CA LEU A 19 -2.46 -9.57 -5.70
C LEU A 19 -3.06 -8.98 -6.98
N LYS A 20 -2.33 -8.12 -7.69
CA LYS A 20 -2.80 -7.47 -8.91
C LYS A 20 -2.77 -8.39 -10.13
N ALA A 21 -1.96 -9.46 -10.10
CA ALA A 21 -1.95 -10.49 -11.14
C ALA A 21 -3.13 -11.48 -11.04
N ASP A 22 -3.73 -11.61 -9.85
CA ASP A 22 -4.86 -12.50 -9.62
C ASP A 22 -6.20 -11.79 -9.92
N PRO A 23 -7.01 -12.27 -10.89
CA PRO A 23 -8.26 -11.62 -11.27
C PRO A 23 -9.29 -11.50 -10.15
N GLU A 24 -9.28 -12.40 -9.18
CA GLU A 24 -10.20 -12.40 -8.03
C GLU A 24 -9.76 -11.42 -6.94
N LEU A 25 -8.45 -11.12 -6.87
CA LEU A 25 -7.86 -10.30 -5.80
C LEU A 25 -7.45 -8.89 -6.25
N GLN A 26 -7.30 -8.64 -7.56
CA GLN A 26 -6.82 -7.37 -8.10
C GLN A 26 -7.64 -6.14 -7.69
N GLY A 27 -8.94 -6.34 -7.38
CA GLY A 27 -9.86 -5.29 -6.94
C GLY A 27 -9.70 -4.91 -5.45
N ILE A 28 -8.89 -5.65 -4.68
CA ILE A 28 -8.64 -5.33 -3.28
C ILE A 28 -7.77 -4.07 -3.19
N PRO A 29 -8.22 -3.01 -2.48
CA PRO A 29 -7.43 -1.79 -2.33
C PRO A 29 -6.16 -2.04 -1.52
N THR A 30 -5.06 -1.44 -1.94
CA THR A 30 -3.75 -1.56 -1.34
C THR A 30 -3.17 -0.18 -1.01
N THR A 31 -2.76 0.01 0.25
CA THR A 31 -2.15 1.25 0.71
C THR A 31 -0.82 0.93 1.37
N GLY A 32 0.25 1.60 0.97
CA GLY A 32 1.57 1.44 1.56
C GLY A 32 2.07 2.71 2.23
N PHE A 33 2.84 2.55 3.29
CA PHE A 33 3.58 3.65 3.90
C PHE A 33 5.09 3.38 3.96
N VAL A 34 5.88 4.45 3.88
CA VAL A 34 7.35 4.41 3.97
C VAL A 34 7.88 5.30 5.12
N SER A 35 8.93 4.85 5.79
CA SER A 35 9.53 5.48 6.98
C SER A 35 10.39 6.70 6.65
N HIS A 36 11.05 6.71 5.49
CA HIS A 36 11.65 7.90 4.88
C HIS A 36 11.23 7.91 3.42
N VAL A 37 11.24 9.08 2.78
CA VAL A 37 10.89 9.23 1.36
C VAL A 37 11.99 8.58 0.50
N ASP A 38 12.01 7.25 0.51
CA ASP A 38 12.83 6.45 -0.38
C ASP A 38 12.09 6.43 -1.72
N THR A 39 12.49 7.35 -2.60
CA THR A 39 11.87 7.52 -3.91
C THR A 39 11.89 6.22 -4.71
N ARG A 40 12.91 5.37 -4.55
CA ARG A 40 12.97 4.09 -5.28
C ARG A 40 11.92 3.11 -4.77
N MET A 41 11.76 3.01 -3.45
CA MET A 41 10.74 2.13 -2.85
C MET A 41 9.33 2.60 -3.19
N ILE A 42 9.10 3.91 -3.21
CA ILE A 42 7.82 4.50 -3.63
C ILE A 42 7.55 4.19 -5.10
N MET A 43 8.54 4.34 -5.98
CA MET A 43 8.41 4.00 -7.40
C MET A 43 8.11 2.52 -7.59
N ALA A 44 8.88 1.63 -6.96
CA ALA A 44 8.69 0.18 -7.05
C ALA A 44 7.29 -0.25 -6.57
N ALA A 45 6.81 0.31 -5.45
CA ALA A 45 5.46 0.02 -4.95
C ALA A 45 4.37 0.46 -5.94
N ARG A 46 4.51 1.64 -6.56
CA ARG A 46 3.58 2.13 -7.58
C ARG A 46 3.63 1.30 -8.86
N GLU A 47 4.81 0.92 -9.31
CA GLU A 47 5.01 0.06 -10.48
C GLU A 47 4.41 -1.34 -10.28
N ALA A 48 4.45 -1.87 -9.05
CA ALA A 48 3.77 -3.11 -8.69
C ALA A 48 2.23 -3.00 -8.66
N GLY A 49 1.68 -1.79 -8.80
CA GLY A 49 0.24 -1.53 -8.80
C GLY A 49 -0.34 -1.19 -7.44
N MET A 50 0.46 -0.74 -6.47
CA MET A 50 -0.05 -0.29 -5.18
C MET A 50 -0.88 1.00 -5.36
N ASP A 51 -2.11 0.99 -4.84
CA ASP A 51 -3.10 2.04 -5.15
C ASP A 51 -2.77 3.39 -4.49
N ASP A 52 -2.23 3.36 -3.27
CA ASP A 52 -1.77 4.56 -2.56
C ASP A 52 -0.45 4.30 -1.84
N VAL A 53 0.45 5.30 -1.87
CA VAL A 53 1.77 5.25 -1.23
C VAL A 53 2.09 6.61 -0.61
N MET A 54 2.32 6.62 0.71
CA MET A 54 2.54 7.85 1.48
C MET A 54 3.66 7.73 2.53
N ALA A 55 4.08 8.87 3.08
CA ALA A 55 5.01 8.88 4.20
C ALA A 55 4.33 8.38 5.49
N ARG A 56 5.10 7.78 6.40
CA ARG A 56 4.61 7.27 7.69
C ARG A 56 3.87 8.32 8.53
N SER A 57 4.29 9.58 8.50
CA SER A 57 3.61 10.67 9.20
C SER A 57 2.23 10.97 8.60
N ALA A 58 2.11 10.99 7.27
CA ALA A 58 0.83 11.17 6.57
C ALA A 58 -0.11 9.99 6.82
N PHE A 59 0.41 8.76 6.81
CA PHE A 59 -0.35 7.56 7.19
C PHE A 59 -0.92 7.66 8.60
N ALA A 60 -0.09 8.04 9.58
CA ALA A 60 -0.53 8.18 10.96
C ALA A 60 -1.54 9.32 11.15
N ALA A 61 -1.36 10.43 10.44
CA ALA A 61 -2.26 11.58 10.49
C ALA A 61 -3.64 11.28 9.88
N ASN A 62 -3.67 10.50 8.78
CA ASN A 62 -4.87 10.22 8.00
C ASN A 62 -5.46 8.81 8.26
N LEU A 63 -5.01 8.14 9.33
CA LEU A 63 -5.42 6.76 9.62
C LEU A 63 -6.95 6.59 9.74
N PRO A 64 -7.70 7.50 10.40
CA PRO A 64 -9.16 7.40 10.47
C PRO A 64 -9.82 7.43 9.10
N GLU A 65 -9.38 8.32 8.19
CA GLU A 65 -9.90 8.44 6.83
C GLU A 65 -9.58 7.19 6.02
N ILE A 66 -8.34 6.68 6.10
CA ILE A 66 -7.89 5.49 5.40
C ILE A 66 -8.74 4.26 5.78
N LEU A 67 -9.01 4.08 7.08
CA LEU A 67 -9.82 2.97 7.57
C LEU A 67 -11.30 3.11 7.19
N THR A 68 -11.83 4.34 7.18
CA THR A 68 -13.23 4.60 6.80
C THR A 68 -13.44 4.38 5.30
N ALA A 69 -12.50 4.82 4.45
CA ALA A 69 -12.53 4.61 3.01
C ALA A 69 -12.47 3.13 2.63
N ALA A 70 -11.82 2.30 3.45
CA ALA A 70 -11.74 0.85 3.25
C ALA A 70 -13.04 0.11 3.65
N GLY A 71 -13.86 0.70 4.53
CA GLY A 71 -15.09 0.09 5.06
C GLY A 71 -16.40 0.62 4.46
N GLY A 72 -16.35 1.62 3.57
CA GLY A 72 -17.52 2.17 2.91
C GLY A 72 -18.09 1.25 1.83
N PRO A 73 -19.42 1.20 1.63
CA PRO A 73 -20.02 0.42 0.55
C PRO A 73 -19.53 0.94 -0.80
N ARG A 74 -19.05 0.02 -1.65
CA ARG A 74 -18.74 0.28 -3.06
C ARG A 74 -20.00 0.13 -3.92
#